data_AF-A0A935S7L5-F1
#
_entry.id   AF-A0A935S7L5-F1
#
_cell.length_a   1.000
_cell.length_b   1.000
_cell.length_c   1.000
_cell.angle_alpha   90.00
_cell.angle_beta   90.00
_cell.angle_gamma   90.00
#
_symmetry.space_group_name_H-M   'P 1'
#
loop_
_entity.id
_entity.type
_entity.pdbx_description
1 polymer ?
#
loop_
_entity_poly.entity_id
_entity_poly.type
_entity_poly.pdbx_seq_one_letter_code
_entity_poly.pdbx_strand_id
1 'polypeptide(L)'
;MKLHSIKISIFFVLLSAALTSSTISKAFEALSIHDYFKARKLFYSLNKKQYNSQACYGLAVIFNRNNNPFYNADSACKYIHISLNRLDEGVPKLQLAGFTADRQNIQQLLDTISFKQLKMCLLENSIKVYNDFLEKNYLTSTKYRTAAIANRDELEYNHIREINKKR
;
A
#
# COMPACT_ATOMS: atom_id res chain seq x y z
N MET A 1 -46.48 38.73 2.90
CA MET A 1 -45.38 38.21 3.73
C MET A 1 -44.95 36.75 3.46
N LYS A 2 -45.75 35.88 2.83
CA LYS A 2 -45.39 34.45 2.65
C LYS A 2 -44.32 34.17 1.57
N LEU A 3 -44.22 34.97 0.50
CA LEU A 3 -43.26 34.75 -0.58
C LEU A 3 -41.79 34.98 -0.17
N HIS A 4 -41.52 35.90 0.76
CA HIS A 4 -40.15 36.17 1.22
C HIS A 4 -39.64 35.03 2.12
N SER A 5 -40.51 34.47 2.97
CA SER A 5 -40.18 33.33 3.82
C SER A 5 -39.86 32.05 3.03
N ILE A 6 -40.50 31.83 1.87
CA ILE A 6 -40.22 30.69 0.98
C ILE A 6 -38.86 30.83 0.29
N LYS A 7 -38.52 32.04 -0.20
CA LYS A 7 -37.21 32.31 -0.83
C LYS A 7 -36.05 32.17 0.16
N ILE A 8 -36.24 32.59 1.40
CA ILE A 8 -35.24 32.44 2.49
C ILE A 8 -35.04 30.96 2.85
N SER A 9 -36.11 30.16 2.83
CA SER A 9 -36.02 28.71 3.10
C SER A 9 -35.28 27.95 1.99
N ILE A 10 -35.47 28.32 0.72
CA ILE A 10 -34.75 27.73 -0.42
C ILE A 10 -33.25 28.09 -0.40
N PHE A 11 -32.90 29.29 0.05
CA PHE A 11 -31.50 29.72 0.18
C PHE A 11 -30.74 28.93 1.26
N PHE A 12 -31.38 28.54 2.36
CA PHE A 12 -30.76 27.76 3.44
C PHE A 12 -30.53 26.29 3.08
N VAL A 13 -31.37 25.71 2.20
CA VAL A 13 -31.22 24.33 1.71
C VAL A 13 -30.08 24.21 0.69
N LEU A 14 -29.75 25.28 -0.04
CA LEU A 14 -28.65 25.28 -1.02
C LEU A 14 -27.26 25.50 -0.39
N LEU A 15 -27.18 26.02 0.84
CA LEU A 15 -25.91 26.32 1.52
C LEU A 15 -25.33 25.13 2.31
N SER A 16 -26.15 24.13 2.64
CA SER A 16 -25.70 22.90 3.34
C SER A 16 -25.05 21.86 2.41
N ALA A 17 -25.05 22.11 1.09
CA ALA A 17 -24.34 21.29 0.10
C ALA A 17 -22.86 21.65 -0.05
N ALA A 18 -22.26 22.38 0.92
CA ALA A 18 -20.82 22.49 1.04
C ALA A 18 -20.23 21.09 1.32
N LEU A 19 -19.96 20.35 0.25
CA LEU A 19 -19.34 19.03 0.23
C LEU A 19 -18.09 19.03 1.11
N THR A 20 -18.21 18.53 2.33
CA THR A 20 -17.05 18.33 3.20
C THR A 20 -16.26 17.15 2.65
N SER A 21 -15.19 17.45 1.91
CA SER A 21 -14.28 16.43 1.42
C SER A 21 -13.72 15.62 2.61
N SER A 22 -13.91 14.30 2.55
CA SER A 22 -13.50 13.38 3.62
C SER A 22 -11.98 13.45 3.86
N THR A 23 -11.52 13.09 5.05
CA THR A 23 -10.07 13.08 5.35
C THR A 23 -9.29 12.17 4.40
N ILE A 24 -9.88 11.05 3.97
CA ILE A 24 -9.25 10.16 2.99
C ILE A 24 -9.17 10.82 1.60
N SER A 25 -10.22 11.52 1.16
CA SER A 25 -10.21 12.30 -0.09
C SER A 25 -9.10 13.35 -0.09
N LYS A 26 -8.99 14.14 0.98
CA LYS A 26 -7.92 15.14 1.15
C LYS A 26 -6.52 14.53 1.16
N ALA A 27 -6.36 13.33 1.70
CA ALA A 27 -5.07 12.63 1.74
C ALA A 27 -4.61 12.23 0.34
N PHE A 28 -5.50 11.66 -0.48
CA PHE A 28 -5.18 11.30 -1.86
C PHE A 28 -5.05 12.51 -2.79
N GLU A 29 -5.78 13.58 -2.54
CA GLU A 29 -5.60 14.86 -3.24
C GLU A 29 -4.21 15.45 -2.96
N ALA A 30 -3.74 15.44 -1.71
CA ALA A 30 -2.37 15.83 -1.40
C ALA A 30 -1.34 14.89 -2.08
N LEU A 31 -1.63 13.58 -2.13
CA LEU A 31 -0.76 12.61 -2.78
C LEU A 31 -0.66 12.82 -4.30
N SER A 32 -1.76 13.21 -4.97
CA SER A 32 -1.80 13.41 -6.43
C SER A 32 -0.96 14.61 -6.87
N ILE A 33 -0.90 15.66 -6.04
CA ILE A 33 -0.05 16.85 -6.26
C ILE A 33 1.34 16.73 -5.63
N HIS A 34 1.76 15.52 -5.24
CA HIS A 34 3.08 15.21 -4.66
C HIS A 34 3.39 15.92 -3.33
N ASP A 35 2.38 16.38 -2.59
CA ASP A 35 2.53 16.86 -1.21
C ASP A 35 2.60 15.66 -0.25
N TYR A 36 3.74 14.96 -0.30
CA TYR A 36 3.98 13.73 0.45
C TYR A 36 3.93 13.94 1.97
N PHE A 37 4.33 15.11 2.46
CA PHE A 37 4.31 15.42 3.90
C PHE A 37 2.87 15.49 4.40
N LYS A 38 2.01 16.24 3.71
CA LYS A 38 0.59 16.37 4.06
C LYS A 38 -0.15 15.06 3.87
N ALA A 39 0.04 14.38 2.74
CA ALA A 39 -0.58 13.09 2.45
C ALA A 39 -0.26 12.07 3.55
N ARG A 40 1.04 11.91 3.87
CA ARG A 40 1.50 10.99 4.93
C ARG A 40 0.89 11.33 6.28
N LYS A 41 0.86 12.61 6.68
CA LYS A 41 0.23 13.05 7.95
C LYS A 41 -1.26 12.69 8.01
N LEU A 42 -1.99 12.91 6.91
CA LEU A 42 -3.41 12.59 6.83
C LEU A 42 -3.66 11.08 6.86
N PHE A 43 -2.90 10.28 6.11
CA PHE A 43 -3.02 8.82 6.16
C PHE A 43 -2.70 8.25 7.55
N TYR A 44 -1.67 8.76 8.24
CA TYR A 44 -1.41 8.36 9.62
C TYR A 44 -2.57 8.71 10.56
N SER A 45 -3.19 9.88 10.37
CA SER A 45 -4.33 10.28 11.20
C SER A 45 -5.52 9.33 11.10
N LEU A 46 -5.76 8.78 9.90
CA LEU A 46 -6.80 7.79 9.63
C LEU A 46 -6.52 6.42 10.28
N ASN A 47 -5.25 6.11 10.53
CA ASN A 47 -4.80 4.84 11.11
C ASN A 47 -4.63 4.88 12.65
N LYS A 48 -4.99 5.98 13.33
CA LYS A 48 -4.76 6.15 14.78
C LYS A 48 -5.54 5.16 15.66
N LYS A 49 -6.79 4.87 15.31
CA LYS A 49 -7.66 3.96 16.09
C LYS A 49 -7.61 2.54 15.54
N GLN A 50 -7.78 2.42 14.23
CA GLN A 50 -7.75 1.16 13.51
C GLN A 50 -7.15 1.42 12.12
N TYR A 51 -6.44 0.43 11.59
CA TYR A 51 -5.91 0.52 10.24
C TYR A 51 -7.05 0.60 9.21
N ASN A 52 -7.05 1.67 8.42
CA ASN A 52 -7.92 1.84 7.27
C ASN A 52 -7.20 1.32 6.01
N SER A 53 -7.86 0.43 5.26
CA SER A 53 -7.25 -0.22 4.09
C SER A 53 -6.76 0.79 3.04
N GLN A 54 -7.59 1.79 2.70
CA GLN A 54 -7.26 2.82 1.70
C GLN A 54 -6.12 3.73 2.17
N ALA A 55 -6.11 4.10 3.46
CA ALA A 55 -5.03 4.89 4.03
C ALA A 55 -3.70 4.11 4.04
N CYS A 56 -3.74 2.80 4.31
CA CYS A 56 -2.57 1.95 4.23
C CYS A 56 -2.08 1.79 2.79
N TYR A 57 -2.98 1.69 1.80
CA TYR A 57 -2.60 1.73 0.38
C TYR A 57 -1.86 3.04 0.04
N GLY A 58 -2.41 4.19 0.46
CA GLY A 58 -1.77 5.49 0.27
C GLY A 58 -0.37 5.59 0.90
N LEU A 59 -0.21 5.09 2.12
CA LEU A 59 1.12 5.00 2.76
C LEU A 59 2.08 4.12 1.98
N ALA A 60 1.64 2.94 1.52
CA ALA A 60 2.47 2.05 0.71
C ALA A 60 2.93 2.71 -0.60
N VAL A 61 2.06 3.49 -1.27
CA VAL A 61 2.42 4.28 -2.45
C VAL A 61 3.54 5.27 -2.12
N ILE A 62 3.41 6.02 -1.02
CA ILE A 62 4.43 6.99 -0.58
C ILE A 62 5.77 6.29 -0.33
N PHE A 63 5.76 5.20 0.47
CA PHE A 63 6.98 4.49 0.84
C PHE A 63 7.65 3.77 -0.35
N ASN A 64 6.90 3.40 -1.40
CA ASN A 64 7.43 2.70 -2.58
C ASN A 64 8.05 3.63 -3.63
N ARG A 65 7.68 4.91 -3.66
CA ARG A 65 8.21 5.90 -4.62
C ARG A 65 9.61 6.33 -4.21
N ASN A 66 10.62 6.10 -5.05
CA ASN A 66 12.02 6.42 -4.75
C ASN A 66 12.38 7.91 -4.92
N ASN A 67 11.48 8.71 -5.48
CA ASN A 67 11.65 10.14 -5.72
C ASN A 67 11.03 11.01 -4.60
N ASN A 68 11.06 10.53 -3.35
CA ASN A 68 10.58 11.29 -2.20
C ASN A 68 11.35 10.91 -0.91
N PRO A 69 11.41 11.80 0.11
CA PRO A 69 12.24 11.59 1.30
C PRO A 69 11.73 10.49 2.23
N PHE A 70 10.54 9.94 1.97
CA PHE A 70 9.96 8.84 2.75
C PHE A 70 10.13 7.49 2.06
N TYR A 71 10.93 7.36 1.01
CA TYR A 71 11.18 6.04 0.42
C TYR A 71 11.68 5.04 1.47
N ASN A 72 10.98 3.91 1.63
CA ASN A 72 11.35 2.85 2.58
C ASN A 72 10.68 1.53 2.19
N ALA A 73 11.48 0.55 1.75
CA ALA A 73 10.97 -0.72 1.23
C ALA A 73 10.18 -1.53 2.27
N ASP A 74 10.66 -1.60 3.52
CA ASP A 74 10.00 -2.34 4.60
C ASP A 74 8.66 -1.73 4.97
N SER A 75 8.59 -0.40 5.04
CA SER A 75 7.34 0.32 5.32
C SER A 75 6.34 0.16 4.17
N ALA A 76 6.80 0.18 2.92
CA ALA A 76 5.95 -0.09 1.77
C ALA A 76 5.33 -1.49 1.86
N CYS A 77 6.17 -2.51 2.12
CA CYS A 77 5.74 -3.90 2.30
C CYS A 77 4.74 -4.05 3.46
N LYS A 78 5.04 -3.48 4.64
CA LYS A 78 4.15 -3.49 5.80
C LYS A 78 2.77 -2.94 5.47
N TYR A 79 2.70 -1.73 4.91
CA TYR A 79 1.42 -1.06 4.71
C TYR A 79 0.59 -1.68 3.58
N ILE A 80 1.23 -2.25 2.54
CA ILE A 80 0.45 -2.91 1.49
C ILE A 80 -0.17 -4.23 1.98
N HIS A 81 0.53 -4.98 2.84
CA HIS A 81 -0.02 -6.18 3.47
C HIS A 81 -1.19 -5.84 4.42
N ILE A 82 -1.04 -4.79 5.23
CA ILE A 82 -2.14 -4.30 6.08
C ILE A 82 -3.33 -3.86 5.22
N SER A 83 -3.07 -3.14 4.12
CA SER A 83 -4.12 -2.69 3.20
C SER A 83 -4.92 -3.86 2.64
N LEU A 84 -4.25 -4.89 2.11
CA LEU A 84 -4.90 -6.06 1.54
C LEU A 84 -5.70 -6.87 2.57
N ASN A 85 -5.15 -7.07 3.78
CA ASN A 85 -5.85 -7.81 4.85
C ASN A 85 -7.07 -7.08 5.42
N ARG A 86 -7.06 -5.74 5.36
CA ARG A 86 -8.17 -4.89 5.86
C ARG A 86 -9.18 -4.53 4.78
N LEU A 87 -8.97 -4.99 3.55
CA LEU A 87 -9.86 -4.70 2.45
C LEU A 87 -11.14 -5.52 2.59
N ASP A 88 -12.21 -4.87 3.03
CA ASP A 88 -13.56 -5.43 2.99
C ASP A 88 -14.09 -5.43 1.55
N GLU A 89 -14.76 -6.52 1.16
CA GLU A 89 -15.34 -6.67 -0.19
C GLU A 89 -16.45 -5.64 -0.47
N GLY A 90 -17.05 -5.07 0.58
CA GLY A 90 -18.08 -4.04 0.51
C GLY A 90 -17.56 -2.60 0.48
N VAL A 91 -16.23 -2.36 0.51
CA VAL A 91 -15.70 -0.98 0.47
C VAL A 91 -15.99 -0.37 -0.91
N PRO A 92 -16.72 0.75 -0.98
CA PRO A 92 -17.03 1.38 -2.25
C PRO A 92 -15.75 1.77 -2.99
N LYS A 93 -15.72 1.51 -4.30
CA LYS A 93 -14.69 2.04 -5.20
C LYS A 93 -14.77 3.56 -5.17
N LEU A 94 -13.90 4.18 -4.38
CA LEU A 94 -13.79 5.63 -4.35
C LEU A 94 -12.69 6.03 -5.34
N GLN A 95 -13.08 6.75 -6.39
CA GLN A 95 -12.10 7.46 -7.22
C GLN A 95 -11.55 8.62 -6.40
N LEU A 96 -10.24 8.60 -6.17
CA LEU A 96 -9.55 9.46 -5.23
C LEU A 96 -8.44 10.20 -5.97
N ALA A 97 -8.78 11.27 -6.68
CA ALA A 97 -7.81 12.12 -7.39
C ALA A 97 -6.84 11.33 -8.29
N GLY A 98 -7.37 10.42 -9.13
CA GLY A 98 -6.58 9.55 -10.01
C GLY A 98 -6.09 8.25 -9.37
N PHE A 99 -6.37 8.04 -8.08
CA PHE A 99 -6.13 6.77 -7.40
C PHE A 99 -7.42 5.97 -7.23
N THR A 100 -7.29 4.65 -7.29
CA THR A 100 -8.33 3.71 -6.89
C THR A 100 -7.71 2.71 -5.91
N ALA A 101 -8.17 2.71 -4.66
CA ALA A 101 -7.65 1.82 -3.62
C ALA A 101 -8.52 0.56 -3.51
N ASP A 102 -8.64 -0.18 -4.60
CA ASP A 102 -9.38 -1.44 -4.67
C ASP A 102 -8.43 -2.65 -4.66
N ARG A 103 -9.01 -3.87 -4.61
CA ARG A 103 -8.24 -5.13 -4.53
C ARG A 103 -7.20 -5.23 -5.64
N GLN A 104 -7.59 -4.88 -6.87
CA GLN A 104 -6.72 -4.99 -8.03
C GLN A 104 -5.52 -4.05 -7.90
N ASN A 105 -5.73 -2.77 -7.60
CA ASN A 105 -4.64 -1.81 -7.46
C ASN A 105 -3.74 -2.12 -6.26
N ILE A 106 -4.31 -2.60 -5.16
CA ILE A 106 -3.55 -3.05 -3.98
C ILE A 106 -2.65 -4.23 -4.35
N GLN A 107 -3.17 -5.23 -5.07
CA GLN A 107 -2.39 -6.38 -5.52
C GLN A 107 -1.31 -6.00 -6.54
N GLN A 108 -1.60 -5.08 -7.47
CA GLN A 108 -0.60 -4.57 -8.41
C GLN A 108 0.56 -3.85 -7.71
N LEU A 109 0.25 -3.05 -6.68
CA LEU A 109 1.28 -2.39 -5.89
C LEU A 109 2.07 -3.39 -5.04
N LEU A 110 1.40 -4.39 -4.46
CA LEU A 110 2.07 -5.50 -3.76
C LEU A 110 3.06 -6.21 -4.67
N ASP A 111 2.64 -6.59 -5.89
CA ASP A 111 3.52 -7.23 -6.87
C ASP A 111 4.71 -6.35 -7.26
N THR A 112 4.50 -5.04 -7.37
CA THR A 112 5.59 -4.09 -7.65
C THR A 112 6.61 -4.04 -6.50
N ILE A 113 6.13 -4.03 -5.25
CA ILE A 113 6.99 -4.02 -4.06
C ILE A 113 7.74 -5.35 -3.95
N SER A 114 7.05 -6.47 -4.08
CA SER A 114 7.62 -7.82 -4.04
C SER A 114 8.68 -8.02 -5.11
N PHE A 115 8.45 -7.55 -6.34
CA PHE A 115 9.43 -7.62 -7.41
C PHE A 115 10.72 -6.86 -7.07
N LYS A 116 10.61 -5.64 -6.53
CA LYS A 116 11.77 -4.85 -6.10
C LYS A 116 12.53 -5.54 -4.96
N GLN A 117 11.83 -6.10 -3.98
CA GLN A 117 12.47 -6.81 -2.88
C GLN A 117 13.13 -8.11 -3.34
N LEU A 118 12.49 -8.89 -4.21
CA LEU A 118 13.09 -10.09 -4.79
C LEU A 118 14.38 -9.75 -5.56
N LYS A 119 14.40 -8.63 -6.30
CA LYS A 119 15.64 -8.16 -6.95
C LYS A 119 16.77 -7.92 -5.94
N MET A 120 16.47 -7.36 -4.78
CA MET A 120 17.49 -7.20 -3.72
C MET A 120 17.95 -8.55 -3.18
N CYS A 121 17.04 -9.52 -2.99
CA CYS A 121 17.40 -10.87 -2.59
C CYS A 121 18.29 -11.56 -3.62
N LEU A 122 18.03 -11.38 -4.91
CA LEU A 122 18.87 -11.93 -6.00
C LEU A 122 20.28 -11.30 -6.04
N LEU A 123 20.42 -10.04 -5.61
CA LEU A 123 21.72 -9.37 -5.54
C LEU A 123 22.55 -9.85 -4.34
N GLU A 124 21.93 -10.02 -3.17
CA GLU A 124 22.62 -10.52 -1.98
C GLU A 124 22.81 -12.06 -2.00
N ASN A 125 21.86 -12.77 -2.62
CA ASN A 125 21.86 -14.20 -2.91
C ASN A 125 22.26 -15.10 -1.74
N SER A 126 21.59 -14.95 -0.61
CA SER A 126 21.82 -15.77 0.59
C SER A 126 20.54 -16.45 1.06
N ILE A 127 20.68 -17.63 1.69
CA ILE A 127 19.54 -18.37 2.29
C ILE A 127 18.76 -17.46 3.24
N LYS A 128 19.48 -16.64 4.04
CA LYS A 128 18.89 -15.71 4.99
C LYS A 128 17.98 -14.69 4.31
N VAL A 129 18.42 -14.03 3.24
CA VAL A 129 17.57 -12.99 2.59
C VAL A 129 16.35 -13.57 1.90
N TYR A 130 16.46 -14.78 1.35
CA TYR A 130 15.29 -15.45 0.78
C TYR A 130 14.30 -15.85 1.87
N ASN A 131 14.77 -16.35 3.02
CA ASN A 131 13.90 -16.62 4.15
C ASN A 131 13.23 -15.34 4.68
N ASP A 132 13.99 -14.26 4.90
CA ASP A 132 13.45 -12.96 5.30
C ASP A 132 12.38 -12.46 4.31
N PHE A 133 12.61 -12.62 3.00
CA PHE A 133 11.63 -12.28 1.97
C PHE A 133 10.36 -13.12 2.07
N LEU A 134 10.49 -14.44 2.21
CA LEU A 134 9.37 -15.38 2.26
C LEU A 134 8.50 -15.21 3.51
N GLU A 135 9.09 -14.78 4.62
CA GLU A 135 8.39 -14.45 5.86
C GLU A 135 7.64 -13.12 5.75
N LYS A 136 8.32 -12.07 5.27
CA LYS A 136 7.75 -10.72 5.20
C LYS A 136 6.70 -10.57 4.09
N ASN A 137 6.89 -11.25 2.96
CA ASN A 137 6.03 -11.14 1.78
C ASN A 137 5.05 -12.31 1.63
N TYR A 138 4.40 -12.70 2.71
CA TYR A 138 3.51 -13.87 2.73
C TYR A 138 2.26 -13.73 1.84
N LEU A 139 1.84 -12.51 1.49
CA LEU A 139 0.72 -12.28 0.55
C LEU A 139 1.16 -12.07 -0.90
N THR A 140 2.47 -12.12 -1.19
CA THR A 140 2.97 -11.93 -2.55
C THR A 140 2.40 -12.95 -3.51
N SER A 141 2.29 -12.59 -4.79
CA SER A 141 1.90 -13.54 -5.83
C SER A 141 2.83 -14.76 -5.87
N THR A 142 2.24 -15.89 -6.27
CA THR A 142 2.94 -17.19 -6.40
C THR A 142 4.20 -17.06 -7.25
N LYS A 143 4.17 -16.24 -8.30
CA LYS A 143 5.32 -15.94 -9.16
C LYS A 143 6.58 -15.58 -8.38
N TYR A 144 6.52 -14.58 -7.50
CA TYR A 144 7.70 -14.12 -6.75
C TYR A 144 8.05 -15.05 -5.61
N ARG A 145 7.04 -15.68 -5.00
CA ARG A 145 7.25 -16.66 -3.92
C ARG A 145 8.00 -17.90 -4.41
N THR A 146 7.56 -18.48 -5.52
CA THR A 146 8.21 -19.66 -6.13
C THR A 146 9.63 -19.34 -6.58
N ALA A 147 9.87 -18.15 -7.12
CA ALA A 147 11.22 -17.72 -7.48
C ALA A 147 12.15 -17.65 -6.26
N ALA A 148 11.70 -17.06 -5.14
CA ALA A 148 12.50 -17.00 -3.92
C ALA A 148 12.77 -18.39 -3.32
N ILE A 149 11.77 -19.29 -3.33
CA ILE A 149 11.94 -20.69 -2.89
C ILE A 149 12.98 -21.41 -3.75
N ALA A 150 12.86 -21.34 -5.08
CA ALA A 150 13.76 -22.03 -5.98
C ALA A 150 15.23 -21.59 -5.80
N ASN A 151 15.47 -20.28 -5.67
CA ASN A 151 16.84 -19.77 -5.46
C ASN A 151 17.40 -20.17 -4.09
N ARG A 152 16.57 -20.11 -3.03
CA ARG A 152 16.98 -20.58 -1.70
C ARG A 152 17.33 -22.07 -1.70
N ASP A 153 16.47 -22.89 -2.27
CA ASP A 153 16.61 -24.35 -2.28
C ASP A 153 17.83 -24.78 -3.11
N GLU A 154 18.15 -24.06 -4.20
CA GLU A 154 19.39 -24.26 -4.95
C GLU A 154 20.64 -23.98 -4.09
N LEU A 155 20.63 -22.89 -3.31
CA LEU A 155 21.74 -22.58 -2.40
C LEU A 155 21.90 -23.65 -1.31
N GLU A 156 20.80 -24.10 -0.71
CA GLU A 156 20.80 -25.17 0.29
C GLU A 156 21.32 -26.48 -0.30
N TYR A 157 20.84 -26.88 -1.48
CA TYR A 157 21.30 -28.08 -2.17
C TYR A 157 22.80 -28.03 -2.45
N ASN A 158 23.29 -26.91 -3.00
CA ASN A 158 24.71 -26.74 -3.29
C ASN A 158 25.55 -26.80 -2.01
N HIS A 159 25.10 -26.19 -0.91
CA HIS A 159 25.78 -26.24 0.37
C HIS A 159 25.92 -27.69 0.90
N ILE A 160 24.82 -28.46 0.91
CA ILE A 160 24.82 -29.85 1.35
C ILE A 160 25.68 -30.73 0.45
N ARG A 161 25.63 -30.52 -0.88
CA ARG A 161 26.47 -31.26 -1.84
C ARG A 161 27.96 -31.06 -1.55
N GLU A 162 28.39 -29.84 -1.27
CA GLU A 162 29.80 -29.56 -0.96
C GLU A 162 30.23 -30.12 0.40
N ILE A 163 29.33 -30.19 1.39
CA ILE A 163 29.59 -30.90 2.65
C ILE A 163 29.82 -32.40 2.39
N ASN A 164 28.96 -33.02 1.58
CA ASN A 164 29.04 -34.45 1.31
C ASN A 164 30.25 -34.85 0.47
N LYS A 165 30.76 -33.98 -0.42
CA LYS A 165 32.00 -34.24 -1.17
C LYS A 165 33.28 -34.20 -0.31
N LYS A 166 33.22 -33.54 0.85
CA LYS A 166 34.37 -33.38 1.78
C LYS A 166 34.44 -34.47 2.84
N ARG A 167 33.45 -35.37 2.88
CA ARG A 167 33.40 -36.55 3.74
C ARG A 167 33.91 -37.75 2.96
#